data_AF-A0A8C9VFE0-F1
#
_entry.id   AF-A0A8C9VFE0-F1
#
_cell.length_a   1.000
_cell.length_b   1.000
_cell.length_c   1.000
_cell.angle_alpha   90.00
_cell.angle_beta   90.00
_cell.angle_gamma   90.00
#
_symmetry.space_group_name_H-M   'P 1'
#
loop_
_entity.id
_entity.type
_entity.pdbx_description
1 polymer ?
#
loop_
_entity_poly.entity_id
_entity_poly.type
_entity_poly.pdbx_seq_one_letter_code
_entity_poly.pdbx_strand_id
1 'polypeptide(L)'
;MGVVMKVRIPSCYDKPGMSQLVHSSENDSLVSIVLPSIHEVDLFRCFSPVFFHIQMLWELVLLGEALVVMAPSPAESSDTVLALVSCISPLRYCSDFRPYFTIHDSEFKEYTTRTQAPPSVILGVTNPFFAKTLQHWPHIIRIGDMKQMGEMAKQMKVKKLKNLKTLDSKPGVYSAYKPFLNRDEEIIKQLQKKHTEVETVDLVLKLKDKLAQAEREQLPVKAGTLARLQNHIESVILTLPEDLQGILLKPSSP
;
A
#
# COMPACT_ATOMS: atom_id res chain seq x y z
N MET A 1 -37.17 -1.53 -19.43
CA MET A 1 -35.93 -0.73 -19.49
C MET A 1 -35.04 -1.19 -18.34
N GLY A 2 -33.90 -1.80 -18.61
CA GLY A 2 -32.97 -2.28 -17.56
C GLY A 2 -32.07 -1.14 -17.04
N VAL A 3 -31.45 -1.35 -15.88
CA VAL A 3 -30.48 -0.41 -15.29
C VAL A 3 -29.07 -0.90 -15.59
N VAL A 4 -28.21 -0.03 -16.11
CA VAL A 4 -26.80 -0.35 -16.45
C VAL A 4 -25.82 0.16 -15.40
N MET A 5 -26.08 1.33 -14.81
CA MET A 5 -25.19 1.95 -13.82
C MET A 5 -26.01 2.66 -12.74
N LYS A 6 -25.61 2.47 -11.48
CA LYS A 6 -26.20 3.13 -10.30
C LYS A 6 -25.08 3.87 -9.57
N VAL A 7 -25.20 5.19 -9.46
CA VAL A 7 -24.17 6.07 -8.88
C VAL A 7 -24.75 6.77 -7.66
N ARG A 8 -24.00 6.82 -6.55
CA ARG A 8 -24.32 7.67 -5.39
C ARG A 8 -23.38 8.87 -5.40
N ILE A 9 -23.94 10.06 -5.32
CA ILE A 9 -23.17 11.30 -5.14
C ILE A 9 -22.99 11.53 -3.63
N PRO A 10 -21.76 11.73 -3.13
CA PRO A 10 -21.53 12.05 -1.72
C PRO A 10 -22.24 13.36 -1.32
N SER A 11 -22.68 13.43 -0.07
CA SER A 11 -23.34 14.60 0.55
C SER A 11 -22.51 15.18 1.69
N CYS A 12 -22.85 16.39 2.14
CA CYS A 12 -22.20 17.04 3.29
C CYS A 12 -22.36 16.28 4.62
N TYR A 13 -23.20 15.24 4.67
CA TYR A 13 -23.39 14.38 5.83
C TYR A 13 -22.51 13.12 5.82
N ASP A 14 -21.81 12.84 4.71
CA ASP A 14 -20.93 11.68 4.62
C ASP A 14 -19.62 11.93 5.41
N LYS A 15 -19.19 10.94 6.20
CA LYS A 15 -17.92 11.03 6.94
C LYS A 15 -16.74 10.74 5.99
N PRO A 16 -15.62 11.48 6.09
CA PRO A 16 -14.42 11.20 5.30
C PRO A 16 -13.97 9.74 5.48
N GLY A 17 -13.76 9.03 4.36
CA GLY A 17 -13.28 7.64 4.37
C GLY A 17 -14.33 6.57 4.65
N MET A 18 -15.62 6.92 4.82
CA MET A 18 -16.69 5.95 5.01
C MET A 18 -17.51 5.76 3.73
N SER A 19 -17.02 4.91 2.83
CA SER A 19 -17.82 4.36 1.73
C SER A 19 -18.84 3.38 2.35
N GLN A 20 -20.00 3.86 2.80
CA GLN A 20 -21.07 2.93 3.18
C GLN A 20 -21.50 2.18 1.92
N LEU A 21 -21.19 0.88 1.89
CA LEU A 21 -21.75 -0.07 0.94
C LEU A 21 -23.27 0.04 1.06
N VAL A 22 -23.90 0.65 0.05
CA VAL A 22 -25.35 0.67 -0.04
C VAL A 22 -25.75 -0.78 -0.29
N HIS A 23 -26.26 -1.46 0.73
CA HIS A 23 -26.91 -2.74 0.55
C HIS A 23 -28.01 -2.54 -0.50
N SER A 24 -27.85 -3.21 -1.64
CA SER A 24 -28.94 -3.38 -2.59
C SER A 24 -30.12 -3.96 -1.82
N SER A 25 -31.21 -3.22 -1.74
CA SER A 25 -32.50 -3.72 -1.25
C SER A 25 -32.78 -5.09 -1.88
N GLU A 26 -33.19 -6.07 -1.07
CA GLU A 26 -33.36 -7.51 -1.41
C GLU A 26 -34.27 -7.82 -2.63
N ASN A 27 -34.85 -6.80 -3.28
CA ASN A 27 -35.76 -6.93 -4.41
C ASN A 27 -35.12 -6.71 -5.80
N ASP A 28 -33.84 -6.37 -5.91
CA ASP A 28 -33.17 -6.24 -7.23
C ASP A 28 -32.53 -7.59 -7.62
N SER A 29 -33.14 -8.29 -8.57
CA SER A 29 -32.66 -9.55 -9.16
C SER A 29 -31.41 -9.39 -10.06
N LEU A 30 -30.77 -8.22 -10.03
CA LEU A 30 -29.63 -7.86 -10.86
C LEU A 30 -28.35 -7.80 -10.01
N VAL A 31 -27.36 -8.61 -10.37
CA VAL A 31 -26.02 -8.59 -9.77
C VAL A 31 -25.43 -7.19 -9.90
N SER A 32 -25.28 -6.49 -8.77
CA SER A 32 -24.67 -5.16 -8.70
C SER A 32 -23.27 -5.27 -8.11
N ILE A 33 -22.26 -4.75 -8.81
CA ILE A 33 -20.88 -4.70 -8.32
C ILE A 33 -20.63 -3.30 -7.76
N VAL A 34 -20.23 -3.21 -6.48
CA VAL A 34 -19.81 -1.94 -5.90
C VAL A 34 -18.37 -1.67 -6.32
N LEU A 35 -18.17 -0.56 -7.04
CA LEU A 35 -16.85 -0.08 -7.41
C LEU A 35 -16.32 0.81 -6.27
N PRO A 36 -15.05 0.66 -5.87
CA PRO A 36 -14.40 1.62 -4.99
C PRO A 36 -14.38 3.00 -5.64
N SER A 37 -14.17 4.05 -4.83
CA SER A 37 -13.96 5.39 -5.38
C SER A 37 -12.88 5.34 -6.45
N ILE A 38 -13.07 6.02 -7.58
CA ILE A 38 -12.06 6.13 -8.65
C ILE A 38 -10.72 6.70 -8.14
N HIS A 39 -10.71 7.28 -6.94
CA HIS A 39 -9.54 7.84 -6.28
C HIS A 39 -8.85 6.87 -5.31
N GLU A 40 -9.48 5.74 -4.95
CA GLU A 40 -8.91 4.76 -4.03
C GLU A 40 -8.13 3.69 -4.78
N VAL A 41 -6.83 3.93 -4.93
CA VAL A 41 -5.89 2.90 -5.35
C VAL A 41 -5.71 1.90 -4.21
N ASP A 42 -5.71 0.60 -4.49
CA ASP A 42 -5.37 -0.44 -3.51
C ASP A 42 -3.86 -0.37 -3.19
N LEU A 43 -3.51 0.53 -2.26
CA LEU A 43 -2.14 0.80 -1.85
C LEU A 43 -1.46 -0.45 -1.31
N PHE A 44 -2.18 -1.29 -0.57
CA PHE A 44 -1.59 -2.49 0.01
C PHE A 44 -1.20 -3.49 -1.08
N ARG A 45 -2.08 -3.75 -2.05
CA ARG A 45 -1.77 -4.62 -3.18
C ARG A 45 -0.57 -4.10 -3.97
N CYS A 46 -0.53 -2.79 -4.25
CA CYS A 46 0.54 -2.18 -5.04
C CYS A 46 1.88 -2.16 -4.30
N PHE A 47 1.88 -1.87 -2.99
CA PHE A 47 3.10 -1.77 -2.20
C PHE A 47 3.54 -3.05 -1.52
N SER A 48 2.70 -4.09 -1.45
CA SER A 48 3.08 -5.38 -0.86
C SER A 48 4.45 -5.90 -1.33
N PRO A 49 4.81 -5.86 -2.62
CA PRO A 49 6.14 -6.28 -3.08
C PRO A 49 7.28 -5.37 -2.59
N VAL A 50 7.02 -4.11 -2.29
CA VAL A 50 8.04 -3.11 -1.92
C VAL A 50 7.84 -2.55 -0.52
N PHE A 51 7.06 -3.24 0.32
CA PHE A 51 6.56 -2.72 1.60
C PHE A 51 7.69 -2.24 2.51
N PHE A 52 8.79 -2.99 2.58
CA PHE A 52 9.95 -2.63 3.40
C PHE A 52 10.70 -1.37 2.94
N HIS A 53 10.43 -0.90 1.74
CA HIS A 53 11.01 0.30 1.15
C HIS A 53 10.05 1.49 1.16
N ILE A 54 8.87 1.36 1.77
CA ILE A 54 7.80 2.36 1.67
C ILE A 54 8.23 3.76 2.16
N GLN A 55 9.04 3.83 3.21
CA GLN A 55 9.59 5.10 3.70
C GLN A 55 10.42 5.81 2.63
N MET A 56 11.34 5.08 1.99
CA MET A 56 12.16 5.62 0.90
C MET A 56 11.26 6.06 -0.25
N LEU A 57 10.30 5.23 -0.66
CA LEU A 57 9.41 5.55 -1.77
C LEU A 57 8.61 6.82 -1.50
N TRP A 58 8.07 6.96 -0.29
CA TRP A 58 7.36 8.16 0.14
C TRP A 58 8.27 9.40 0.10
N GLU A 59 9.52 9.31 0.57
CA GLU A 59 10.48 10.42 0.47
C GLU A 59 10.81 10.79 -0.99
N LEU A 60 11.05 9.80 -1.85
CA LEU A 60 11.32 10.04 -3.28
C LEU A 60 10.14 10.75 -3.96
N VAL A 61 8.90 10.32 -3.66
CA VAL A 61 7.70 10.96 -4.18
C VAL A 61 7.57 12.38 -3.64
N LEU A 62 7.75 12.59 -2.34
CA LEU A 62 7.62 13.90 -1.71
C LEU A 62 8.64 14.92 -2.24
N LEU A 63 9.85 14.45 -2.56
CA LEU A 63 10.94 15.27 -3.10
C LEU A 63 10.89 15.41 -4.63
N GLY A 64 9.95 14.74 -5.31
CA GLY A 64 9.86 14.76 -6.76
C GLY A 64 11.07 14.14 -7.47
N GLU A 65 11.69 13.12 -6.87
CA GLU A 65 12.85 12.44 -7.45
C GLU A 65 12.48 11.67 -8.73
N ALA A 66 13.40 11.62 -9.68
CA ALA A 66 13.21 10.90 -10.94
C ALA A 66 13.15 9.38 -10.71
N LEU A 67 12.00 8.76 -10.99
CA LEU A 67 11.71 7.38 -10.60
C LEU A 67 11.12 6.57 -11.73
N VAL A 68 11.66 5.37 -11.97
CA VAL A 68 11.12 4.42 -12.95
C VAL A 68 10.48 3.22 -12.24
N VAL A 69 9.23 2.91 -12.58
CA VAL A 69 8.52 1.70 -12.18
C VAL A 69 8.48 0.75 -13.36
N MET A 70 9.14 -0.40 -13.25
CA MET A 70 9.09 -1.50 -14.23
C MET A 70 8.19 -2.60 -13.71
N ALA A 71 7.11 -2.90 -14.41
CA ALA A 71 6.13 -3.93 -14.00
C ALA A 71 5.93 -4.99 -15.11
N PRO A 72 5.36 -6.17 -14.83
CA PRO A 72 5.14 -7.18 -15.86
C PRO A 72 3.97 -6.85 -16.79
N SER A 73 3.07 -5.94 -16.40
CA SER A 73 1.89 -5.54 -17.18
C SER A 73 1.64 -4.03 -17.11
N PRO A 74 1.00 -3.43 -18.15
CA PRO A 74 0.68 -1.99 -18.13
C PRO A 74 -0.24 -1.60 -16.98
N ALA A 75 -1.13 -2.52 -16.59
CA ALA A 75 -2.02 -2.36 -15.44
C ALA A 75 -1.22 -2.24 -14.14
N GLU A 76 -0.34 -3.20 -13.83
CA GLU A 76 0.48 -3.14 -12.61
C GLU A 76 1.41 -1.94 -12.58
N SER A 77 1.95 -1.54 -13.74
CA SER A 77 2.73 -0.32 -13.88
C SER A 77 1.89 0.90 -13.48
N SER A 78 0.72 1.04 -14.08
CA SER A 78 -0.17 2.18 -13.87
C SER A 78 -0.65 2.25 -12.43
N ASP A 79 -1.13 1.14 -11.88
CA ASP A 79 -1.60 1.04 -10.51
C ASP A 79 -0.52 1.42 -9.50
N THR A 80 0.72 0.95 -9.72
CA THR A 80 1.84 1.26 -8.83
C THR A 80 2.22 2.74 -8.89
N VAL A 81 2.27 3.35 -10.08
CA VAL A 81 2.57 4.79 -10.24
C VAL A 81 1.48 5.64 -9.57
N LEU A 82 0.22 5.28 -9.77
CA LEU A 82 -0.90 5.98 -9.13
C LEU A 82 -0.88 5.80 -7.60
N ALA A 83 -0.51 4.61 -7.10
CA ALA A 83 -0.33 4.35 -5.67
C ALA A 83 0.79 5.23 -5.08
N LEU A 84 1.92 5.36 -5.79
CA LEU A 84 3.02 6.25 -5.39
C LEU A 84 2.57 7.70 -5.29
N VAL A 85 1.90 8.22 -6.32
CA VAL A 85 1.37 9.59 -6.31
C VAL A 85 0.35 9.80 -5.19
N SER A 86 -0.47 8.79 -4.92
CA SER A 86 -1.50 8.83 -3.88
C SER A 86 -0.94 8.70 -2.46
N CYS A 87 0.27 8.18 -2.28
CA CYS A 87 0.83 7.89 -0.95
C CYS A 87 1.19 9.15 -0.14
N ILE A 88 1.29 10.31 -0.80
CA ILE A 88 1.51 11.60 -0.14
C ILE A 88 0.21 12.36 0.15
N SER A 89 -0.96 11.77 -0.14
CA SER A 89 -2.25 12.33 0.24
C SER A 89 -2.25 12.73 1.74
N PRO A 90 -2.77 13.91 2.10
CA PRO A 90 -3.62 14.82 1.31
C PRO A 90 -2.85 15.84 0.45
N LEU A 91 -1.52 15.76 0.39
CA LEU A 91 -0.72 16.66 -0.44
C LEU A 91 -0.96 16.38 -1.93
N ARG A 92 -0.98 17.44 -2.74
CA ARG A 92 -1.03 17.30 -4.20
C ARG A 92 0.38 17.03 -4.71
N TYR A 93 0.52 15.98 -5.52
CA TYR A 93 1.74 15.74 -6.27
C TYR A 93 1.87 16.77 -7.40
N CYS A 94 3.02 17.44 -7.48
CA CYS A 94 3.23 18.59 -8.37
C CYS A 94 4.18 18.31 -9.53
N SER A 95 4.87 17.17 -9.52
CA SER A 95 5.74 16.75 -10.62
C SER A 95 4.96 15.98 -11.69
N ASP A 96 5.57 15.78 -12.86
CA ASP A 96 4.94 14.97 -13.91
C ASP A 96 4.91 13.49 -13.49
N PHE A 97 3.94 12.74 -13.99
CA PHE A 97 3.93 11.29 -13.85
C PHE A 97 3.23 10.65 -15.05
N ARG A 98 3.76 9.52 -15.51
CA ARG A 98 3.22 8.72 -16.59
C ARG A 98 2.89 7.34 -16.04
N PRO A 99 1.61 7.03 -15.74
CA PRO A 99 1.23 5.70 -15.23
C PRO A 99 1.68 4.56 -16.15
N TYR A 100 1.65 4.82 -17.46
CA TYR A 100 2.24 3.94 -18.46
C TYR A 100 2.87 4.76 -19.59
N PHE A 101 4.15 4.50 -19.84
CA PHE A 101 5.00 5.15 -20.82
C PHE A 101 5.58 4.13 -21.80
N THR A 102 5.64 4.51 -23.06
CA THR A 102 5.96 3.66 -24.18
C THR A 102 7.04 4.29 -25.06
N ILE A 103 7.58 3.49 -25.97
CA ILE A 103 8.56 3.97 -26.95
C ILE A 103 7.93 4.85 -28.04
N HIS A 104 6.59 4.88 -28.10
CA HIS A 104 5.83 5.61 -29.12
C HIS A 104 5.40 7.00 -28.65
N ASP A 105 5.59 7.32 -27.36
CA ASP A 105 5.33 8.65 -26.82
C ASP A 105 6.31 9.66 -27.43
N SER A 106 5.81 10.85 -27.76
CA SER A 106 6.60 11.93 -28.38
C SER A 106 7.82 12.34 -27.55
N GLU A 107 7.70 12.25 -26.23
CA GLU A 107 8.68 12.63 -25.21
C GLU A 107 9.71 11.52 -24.98
N PHE A 108 9.61 10.37 -25.66
CA PHE A 108 10.54 9.25 -25.50
C PHE A 108 12.01 9.67 -25.63
N LYS A 109 12.36 10.50 -26.62
CA LYS A 109 13.74 10.97 -26.79
C LYS A 109 14.22 11.87 -25.65
N GLU A 110 13.32 12.68 -25.10
CA GLU A 110 13.62 13.58 -23.99
C GLU A 110 13.88 12.79 -22.70
N TYR A 111 13.00 11.86 -22.35
CA TYR A 111 13.13 11.07 -21.12
C TYR A 111 14.23 10.01 -21.18
N THR A 112 14.75 9.68 -22.37
CA THR A 112 15.80 8.66 -22.52
C THR A 112 17.19 9.23 -22.82
N THR A 113 17.32 10.56 -22.97
CA THR A 113 18.61 11.20 -23.19
C THR A 113 19.54 11.03 -22.00
N ARG A 114 20.84 10.87 -22.27
CA ARG A 114 21.89 10.79 -21.23
C ARG A 114 22.68 12.08 -21.08
N THR A 115 22.38 13.08 -21.91
CA THR A 115 23.12 14.35 -21.94
C THR A 115 22.67 15.31 -20.85
N GLN A 116 21.48 15.09 -20.28
CA GLN A 116 20.88 15.93 -19.25
C GLN A 116 20.53 15.10 -18.03
N ALA A 117 20.35 15.78 -16.90
CA ALA A 117 19.81 15.15 -15.71
C ALA A 117 18.36 14.70 -15.98
N PRO A 118 17.94 13.52 -15.47
CA PRO A 118 16.55 13.09 -15.57
C PRO A 118 15.59 14.15 -15.01
N PRO A 119 14.48 14.44 -15.69
CA PRO A 119 13.49 15.38 -15.18
C PRO A 119 12.78 14.80 -13.93
N SER A 120 12.17 15.68 -13.15
CA SER A 120 11.31 15.30 -12.02
C SER A 120 10.03 14.63 -12.55
N VAL A 121 10.07 13.31 -12.71
CA VAL A 121 8.96 12.53 -13.24
C VAL A 121 8.98 11.10 -12.72
N ILE A 122 7.79 10.54 -12.49
CA ILE A 122 7.59 9.10 -12.24
C ILE A 122 7.14 8.44 -13.55
N LEU A 123 7.91 7.47 -14.06
CA LEU A 123 7.61 6.75 -15.29
C LEU A 123 7.27 5.28 -15.02
N GLY A 124 6.04 4.88 -15.34
CA GLY A 124 5.64 3.48 -15.37
C GLY A 124 5.91 2.85 -16.73
N VAL A 125 6.58 1.70 -16.76
CA VAL A 125 6.92 0.96 -17.98
C VAL A 125 6.82 -0.55 -17.76
N THR A 126 6.75 -1.33 -18.83
CA THR A 126 6.73 -2.80 -18.73
C THR A 126 7.93 -3.50 -19.35
N ASN A 127 8.59 -2.85 -20.31
CA ASN A 127 9.47 -3.55 -21.24
C ASN A 127 10.93 -3.62 -20.71
N PRO A 128 11.60 -4.79 -20.76
CA PRO A 128 13.04 -4.94 -20.50
C PRO A 128 13.93 -3.98 -21.30
N PHE A 129 13.49 -3.51 -22.47
CA PHE A 129 14.17 -2.46 -23.23
C PHE A 129 14.44 -1.21 -22.37
N PHE A 130 13.44 -0.75 -21.59
CA PHE A 130 13.61 0.39 -20.70
C PHE A 130 14.62 0.12 -19.58
N ALA A 131 14.83 -1.14 -19.19
CA ALA A 131 15.87 -1.48 -18.21
C ALA A 131 17.28 -1.12 -18.68
N LYS A 132 17.55 -1.19 -19.99
CA LYS A 132 18.82 -0.74 -20.56
C LYS A 132 18.83 0.75 -20.85
N THR A 133 17.73 1.26 -21.37
CA THR A 133 17.62 2.66 -21.81
C THR A 133 17.71 3.60 -20.61
N LEU A 134 16.95 3.31 -19.54
CA LEU A 134 16.84 4.14 -18.33
C LEU A 134 17.78 3.69 -17.20
N GLN A 135 18.74 2.79 -17.42
CA GLN A 135 19.64 2.29 -16.38
C GLN A 135 20.47 3.36 -15.65
N HIS A 136 20.54 4.56 -16.23
CA HIS A 136 21.28 5.70 -15.71
C HIS A 136 20.44 6.53 -14.72
N TRP A 137 19.14 6.26 -14.60
CA TRP A 137 18.24 6.95 -13.69
C TRP A 137 18.54 6.59 -12.24
N PRO A 138 18.37 7.54 -11.30
CA PRO A 138 18.82 7.36 -9.92
C PRO A 138 18.01 6.31 -9.15
N HIS A 139 16.74 6.11 -9.53
CA HIS A 139 15.80 5.24 -8.84
C HIS A 139 14.99 4.39 -9.83
N ILE A 140 15.06 3.07 -9.66
CA ILE A 140 14.35 2.09 -10.49
C ILE A 140 13.76 1.01 -9.57
N ILE A 141 12.46 0.81 -9.69
CA ILE A 141 11.72 -0.23 -8.98
C ILE A 141 11.27 -1.27 -10.01
N ARG A 142 11.57 -2.55 -9.76
CA ARG A 142 11.06 -3.66 -10.56
C ARG A 142 10.00 -4.41 -9.77
N ILE A 143 8.75 -4.20 -10.14
CA ILE A 143 7.57 -4.89 -9.62
C ILE A 143 7.44 -6.24 -10.33
N GLY A 144 7.09 -7.28 -9.58
CA GLY A 144 6.87 -8.63 -10.08
C GLY A 144 6.77 -9.64 -8.93
N ASP A 145 6.40 -10.88 -9.27
CA ASP A 145 6.18 -11.95 -8.28
C ASP A 145 7.39 -12.19 -7.38
N MET A 146 7.28 -11.80 -6.11
CA MET A 146 8.24 -12.16 -5.07
C MET A 146 8.01 -13.59 -4.61
N LYS A 147 8.36 -14.56 -5.46
CA LYS A 147 8.38 -15.98 -5.06
C LYS A 147 9.58 -16.22 -4.14
N GLN A 148 9.36 -16.10 -2.82
CA GLN A 148 9.88 -16.98 -1.76
C GLN A 148 9.82 -16.29 -0.39
N MET A 149 8.97 -16.81 0.49
CA MET A 149 8.81 -16.45 1.91
C MET A 149 10.09 -16.65 2.76
N GLY A 150 11.11 -17.35 2.22
CA GLY A 150 12.33 -17.74 2.95
C GLY A 150 13.52 -16.77 2.87
N GLU A 151 13.50 -15.76 1.99
CA GLU A 151 14.64 -14.81 1.81
C GLU A 151 14.29 -13.34 2.13
N MET A 152 13.37 -13.09 3.08
CA MET A 152 12.93 -11.73 3.46
C MET A 152 14.10 -10.77 3.79
N ALA A 153 15.16 -11.26 4.46
CA ALA A 153 16.27 -10.42 4.93
C ALA A 153 17.21 -9.92 3.81
N LYS A 154 17.35 -10.64 2.69
CA LYS A 154 18.13 -10.18 1.52
C LYS A 154 17.33 -9.21 0.64
N GLN A 155 16.00 -9.31 0.70
CA GLN A 155 15.06 -8.53 -0.12
C GLN A 155 14.81 -7.12 0.45
N MET A 156 15.06 -6.91 1.74
CA MET A 156 15.07 -5.59 2.39
C MET A 156 16.24 -4.70 2.00
N LYS A 157 17.30 -5.24 1.36
CA LYS A 157 18.46 -4.43 0.99
C LYS A 157 18.25 -3.76 -0.36
N VAL A 158 18.28 -2.43 -0.37
CA VAL A 158 18.33 -1.63 -1.60
C VAL A 158 19.57 -2.04 -2.40
N LYS A 159 19.38 -2.41 -3.67
CA LYS A 159 20.46 -2.84 -4.56
C LYS A 159 21.13 -1.62 -5.18
N LYS A 160 22.46 -1.67 -5.32
CA LYS A 160 23.19 -0.65 -6.08
C LYS A 160 22.76 -0.70 -7.55
N LEU A 161 22.58 0.47 -8.16
CA LEU A 161 22.14 0.63 -9.54
C LEU A 161 23.04 -0.12 -10.56
N LYS A 162 24.35 -0.17 -10.32
CA LYS A 162 25.32 -0.93 -11.13
C LYS A 162 25.06 -2.45 -11.22
N ASN A 163 24.21 -2.98 -10.33
CA ASN A 163 23.84 -4.41 -10.33
C ASN A 163 22.59 -4.69 -11.18
N LEU A 164 21.96 -3.65 -11.76
CA LEU A 164 20.83 -3.79 -12.67
C LEU A 164 21.34 -4.34 -14.02
N LYS A 165 21.14 -5.64 -14.25
CA LYS A 165 21.35 -6.28 -15.56
C LYS A 165 20.10 -6.16 -16.42
N THR A 166 20.30 -5.96 -17.73
CA THR A 166 19.26 -5.50 -18.66
C THR A 166 18.13 -6.51 -18.92
N LEU A 167 18.36 -7.83 -18.76
CA LEU A 167 17.34 -8.86 -18.97
C LEU A 167 16.97 -9.67 -17.70
N ASP A 168 17.96 -10.01 -16.84
CA ASP A 168 17.76 -11.00 -15.76
C ASP A 168 17.63 -10.40 -14.35
N SER A 169 17.34 -9.11 -14.23
CA SER A 169 17.25 -8.48 -12.92
C SER A 169 15.99 -8.93 -12.18
N LYS A 170 16.22 -9.64 -11.07
CA LYS A 170 15.17 -10.03 -10.11
C LYS A 170 14.36 -8.79 -9.66
N PRO A 171 13.06 -8.97 -9.35
CA PRO A 171 12.26 -7.94 -8.70
C PRO A 171 12.98 -7.28 -7.51
N GLY A 172 12.63 -6.02 -7.25
CA GLY A 172 13.16 -5.25 -6.14
C GLY A 172 13.57 -3.83 -6.52
N VAL A 173 14.18 -3.16 -5.55
CA VAL A 173 14.51 -1.73 -5.59
C VAL A 173 15.99 -1.52 -5.90
N TYR A 174 16.26 -0.69 -6.89
CA TYR A 174 17.58 -0.26 -7.33
C TYR A 174 17.66 1.26 -7.20
N SER A 175 18.45 1.76 -6.26
CA SER A 175 18.36 3.17 -5.90
C SER A 175 19.71 3.68 -5.37
N ALA A 176 20.04 4.93 -5.72
CA ALA A 176 21.16 5.67 -5.14
C ALA A 176 20.76 6.46 -3.86
N TYR A 177 19.56 6.21 -3.34
CA TYR A 177 18.95 6.93 -2.22
C TYR A 177 19.82 6.94 -0.97
N LYS A 178 19.78 8.10 -0.30
CA LYS A 178 20.32 8.32 1.04
C LYS A 178 19.15 8.79 1.92
N PRO A 179 18.94 8.21 3.10
CA PRO A 179 17.87 8.63 4.00
C PRO A 179 17.97 10.11 4.34
N PHE A 180 16.87 10.85 4.17
CA PHE A 180 16.75 12.23 4.63
C PHE A 180 16.17 12.30 6.04
N LEU A 181 15.40 11.28 6.42
CA LEU A 181 14.86 11.12 7.76
C LEU A 181 15.53 9.93 8.44
N ASN A 182 15.93 10.14 9.69
CA ASN A 182 16.30 9.06 10.58
C ASN A 182 15.08 8.71 11.43
N ARG A 183 14.97 7.44 11.83
CA ARG A 183 14.02 7.06 12.87
C ARG A 183 14.35 7.85 14.13
N ASP A 184 13.40 8.65 14.56
CA ASP A 184 13.49 9.31 15.84
C ASP A 184 13.12 8.29 16.92
N GLU A 185 14.14 7.70 17.54
CA GLU A 185 14.00 6.73 18.61
C GLU A 185 13.29 7.32 19.83
N GLU A 186 13.33 8.65 20.02
CA GLU A 186 12.65 9.32 21.11
C GLU A 186 11.17 9.49 20.81
N ILE A 187 10.80 9.91 19.60
CA ILE A 187 9.40 9.93 19.15
C ILE A 187 8.83 8.51 19.10
N ILE A 188 9.57 7.52 18.64
CA ILE A 188 9.12 6.12 18.65
C ILE A 188 8.92 5.63 20.08
N LYS A 189 9.87 5.89 21.00
CA LYS A 189 9.68 5.58 22.42
C LYS A 189 8.51 6.35 23.02
N GLN A 190 8.31 7.60 22.63
CA GLN A 190 7.16 8.38 23.06
C GLN A 190 5.86 7.85 22.49
N LEU A 191 5.78 7.43 21.23
CA LEU A 191 4.60 6.82 20.59
C LEU A 191 4.33 5.43 21.17
N GLN A 192 5.35 4.62 21.41
CA GLN A 192 5.24 3.35 22.11
C GLN A 192 4.78 3.55 23.56
N LYS A 193 5.20 4.64 24.21
CA LYS A 193 4.68 5.06 25.52
C LYS A 193 3.31 5.76 25.44
N LYS A 194 2.92 6.30 24.28
CA LYS A 194 1.72 7.12 24.02
C LYS A 194 0.64 6.38 23.23
N HIS A 195 0.79 5.08 22.95
CA HIS A 195 -0.39 4.22 22.89
C HIS A 195 -0.98 4.30 24.28
N THR A 196 -1.85 5.30 24.47
CA THR A 196 -2.60 5.43 25.70
C THR A 196 -3.31 4.10 25.86
N GLU A 197 -3.23 3.55 27.06
CA GLU A 197 -3.96 2.36 27.45
C GLU A 197 -5.37 2.28 26.85
N VAL A 198 -6.02 3.45 26.74
CA VAL A 198 -7.32 3.69 26.07
C VAL A 198 -7.37 3.21 24.61
N GLU A 199 -6.38 3.53 23.77
CA GLU A 199 -6.36 3.12 22.36
C GLU A 199 -6.16 1.61 22.21
N THR A 200 -5.29 1.03 23.03
CA THR A 200 -5.07 -0.42 23.06
C THR A 200 -6.34 -1.15 23.53
N VAL A 201 -7.01 -0.61 24.55
CA VAL A 201 -8.31 -1.10 25.04
C VAL A 201 -9.38 -1.00 23.94
N ASP A 202 -9.51 0.13 23.24
CA ASP A 202 -10.47 0.33 22.14
C ASP A 202 -10.21 -0.63 20.96
N LEU A 203 -8.94 -0.83 20.59
CA LEU A 203 -8.55 -1.80 19.58
C LEU A 203 -8.93 -3.23 20.00
N VAL A 204 -8.63 -3.63 21.23
CA VAL A 204 -8.98 -4.94 21.77
C VAL A 204 -10.50 -5.15 21.75
N LEU A 205 -11.29 -4.16 22.16
CA LEU A 205 -12.75 -4.22 22.14
C LEU A 205 -13.28 -4.39 20.72
N LYS A 206 -12.79 -3.62 19.75
CA LYS A 206 -13.15 -3.76 18.33
C LYS A 206 -12.77 -5.12 17.75
N LEU A 207 -11.60 -5.65 18.12
CA LEU A 207 -11.16 -6.97 17.67
C LEU A 207 -12.02 -8.10 18.26
N LYS A 208 -12.42 -8.00 19.53
CA LYS A 208 -13.36 -8.96 20.16
C LYS A 208 -14.74 -8.93 19.51
N ASP A 209 -15.27 -7.73 19.21
CA ASP A 209 -16.56 -7.59 18.54
C ASP A 209 -16.54 -8.19 17.13
N LYS A 210 -15.48 -7.91 16.35
CA LYS A 210 -15.29 -8.53 15.02
C LYS A 210 -15.09 -10.03 15.07
N LEU A 211 -14.43 -10.57 16.10
CA LEU A 211 -14.28 -12.01 16.30
C LEU A 211 -15.66 -12.65 16.55
N ALA A 212 -16.46 -12.07 17.45
CA ALA A 212 -17.82 -12.54 17.75
C ALA A 212 -18.75 -12.43 16.53
N GLN A 213 -18.61 -11.37 15.72
CA GLN A 213 -19.33 -11.24 14.46
C GLN A 213 -18.93 -12.34 13.47
N ALA A 214 -17.63 -12.61 13.31
CA ALA A 214 -17.14 -13.65 12.41
C ALA A 214 -17.64 -15.05 12.79
N GLU A 215 -17.76 -15.35 14.08
CA GLU A 215 -18.34 -16.60 14.59
C GLU A 215 -19.85 -16.68 14.33
N ARG A 216 -20.58 -15.58 14.54
CA ARG A 216 -22.04 -15.52 14.35
C ARG A 216 -22.44 -15.63 12.87
N GLU A 217 -21.70 -14.98 12.00
CA GLU A 217 -21.98 -14.92 10.55
C GLU A 217 -21.33 -16.06 9.77
N GLN A 218 -20.60 -16.97 10.43
CA GLN A 218 -19.84 -18.07 9.82
C GLN A 218 -19.02 -17.62 8.60
N LEU A 219 -18.28 -16.51 8.76
CA LEU A 219 -17.47 -15.97 7.68
C LEU A 219 -16.51 -17.06 7.15
N PRO A 220 -16.22 -17.08 5.83
CA PRO A 220 -15.39 -18.11 5.22
C PRO A 220 -13.90 -17.91 5.58
N VAL A 221 -13.56 -18.21 6.84
CA VAL A 221 -12.19 -18.13 7.36
C VAL A 221 -11.56 -19.54 7.41
N LYS A 222 -10.25 -19.62 7.22
CA LYS A 222 -9.52 -20.89 7.31
C LYS A 222 -9.67 -21.49 8.73
N ALA A 223 -9.76 -22.82 8.80
CA ALA A 223 -9.85 -23.54 10.06
C ALA A 223 -8.70 -23.14 11.00
N GLY A 224 -9.05 -22.75 12.23
CA GLY A 224 -8.09 -22.35 13.27
C GLY A 224 -7.60 -20.89 13.20
N THR A 225 -7.98 -20.10 12.18
CA THR A 225 -7.63 -18.66 12.13
C THR A 225 -8.29 -17.88 13.26
N LEU A 226 -9.56 -18.17 13.58
CA LEU A 226 -10.28 -17.52 14.69
C LEU A 226 -9.61 -17.81 16.03
N ALA A 227 -9.26 -19.07 16.31
CA ALA A 227 -8.54 -19.47 17.52
C ALA A 227 -7.16 -18.78 17.64
N ARG A 228 -6.43 -18.63 16.53
CA ARG A 228 -5.15 -17.90 16.52
C ARG A 228 -5.33 -16.42 16.81
N LEU A 229 -6.36 -15.79 16.24
CA LEU A 229 -6.69 -14.39 16.50
C LEU A 229 -7.08 -14.20 17.97
N GLN A 230 -7.89 -15.10 18.52
CA GLN A 230 -8.27 -15.10 19.93
C GLN A 230 -7.05 -15.18 20.85
N ASN A 231 -6.13 -16.13 20.62
CA ASN A 231 -4.89 -16.25 21.39
C ASN A 231 -4.01 -14.98 21.29
N HIS A 232 -4.01 -14.32 20.13
CA HIS A 232 -3.26 -13.08 19.97
C HIS A 232 -3.90 -11.91 20.73
N ILE A 233 -5.23 -11.81 20.72
CA ILE A 233 -5.97 -10.83 21.52
C ILE A 233 -5.68 -11.03 23.01
N GLU A 234 -5.70 -12.28 23.50
CA GLU A 234 -5.36 -12.60 24.89
C GLU A 234 -3.93 -12.20 25.23
N SER A 235 -2.96 -12.49 24.35
CA SER A 235 -1.58 -12.07 24.53
C SER A 235 -1.42 -10.55 24.61
N VAL A 236 -2.20 -9.78 23.85
CA VAL A 236 -2.20 -8.31 23.93
C VAL A 236 -2.79 -7.83 25.25
N ILE A 237 -3.90 -8.44 25.71
CA ILE A 237 -4.51 -8.10 27.00
C ILE A 237 -3.51 -8.29 28.14
N LEU A 238 -2.74 -9.38 28.14
CA LEU A 238 -1.73 -9.65 29.18
C LEU A 238 -0.56 -8.65 29.22
N THR A 239 -0.39 -7.82 28.18
CA THR A 239 0.62 -6.74 28.17
C THR A 239 0.12 -5.44 28.80
N LEU A 240 -1.18 -5.34 29.11
CA LEU A 240 -1.78 -4.17 29.77
C LEU A 240 -1.63 -4.24 31.29
N PRO A 241 -1.72 -3.11 32.01
CA PRO A 241 -1.82 -3.10 33.48
C PRO A 241 -3.02 -3.89 34.04
N GLU A 242 -2.90 -4.38 35.29
CA GLU A 242 -3.86 -5.32 35.92
C GLU A 242 -5.30 -4.77 36.01
N ASP A 243 -5.46 -3.47 36.23
CA ASP A 243 -6.74 -2.77 36.28
C ASP A 243 -7.51 -2.84 34.95
N LEU A 244 -6.80 -2.77 33.81
CA LEU A 244 -7.39 -2.88 32.47
C LEU A 244 -7.59 -4.32 32.03
N GLN A 245 -6.69 -5.23 32.43
CA GLN A 245 -6.86 -6.66 32.21
C GLN A 245 -8.18 -7.16 32.82
N GLY A 246 -8.48 -6.75 34.05
CA GLY A 246 -9.71 -7.13 34.74
C GLY A 246 -11.00 -6.66 34.05
N ILE A 247 -10.95 -5.53 33.32
CA ILE A 247 -12.08 -5.01 32.54
C ILE A 247 -12.24 -5.78 31.23
N LEU A 248 -11.13 -6.09 30.54
CA LEU A 248 -11.13 -6.71 29.22
C LEU A 248 -11.32 -8.24 29.25
N LEU A 249 -10.94 -8.90 30.34
CA LEU A 249 -11.10 -10.35 30.54
C LEU A 249 -12.49 -10.72 31.07
N LYS A 250 -13.26 -9.76 31.59
CA LYS A 250 -14.65 -10.04 31.97
C LYS A 250 -15.43 -10.45 30.72
N PRO A 251 -16.09 -11.62 30.72
CA PRO A 251 -17.08 -11.91 29.69
C PRO A 251 -18.15 -10.83 29.82
N SER A 252 -18.46 -10.14 28.71
CA SER A 252 -19.59 -9.23 28.63
C SER A 252 -20.82 -10.00 29.11
N SER A 253 -21.28 -9.65 30.30
CA SER A 253 -22.49 -10.21 30.89
C SER A 253 -23.65 -9.99 29.91
N PRO A 254 -24.51 -11.01 29.69
CA PRO A 254 -25.65 -10.90 28.80
C PRO A 254 -26.64 -9.82 29.25
#